data_AF-A0A7Y9LCX3-F1
#
_entry.id   AF-A0A7Y9LCX3-F1
#
_cell.length_a   1.000
_cell.length_b   1.000
_cell.length_c   1.000
_cell.angle_alpha   90.00
_cell.angle_beta   90.00
_cell.angle_gamma   90.00
#
_symmetry.space_group_name_H-M   'P 1'
#
loop_
_entity.id
_entity.type
_entity.pdbx_description
1 polymer ?
#
loop_
_entity_poly.entity_id
_entity_poly.type
_entity_poly.pdbx_seq_one_letter_code
_entity_poly.pdbx_strand_id
1 'polypeptide(L)' 'MSTLMLPFRARGRDGRIVIKVRANDDPYATGHDRVAKNFDHEAFRGFPVLTAEVEFGGEGRPGGSPGSS' A
#
# COMPACT_ATOMS: atom_id res chain seq x y z
N MET A 1 -5.81 14.54 3.01
CA MET A 1 -4.86 13.42 2.88
C MET A 1 -3.71 13.68 3.83
N SER A 2 -3.37 12.71 4.68
CA SER A 2 -2.26 12.83 5.63
C SER A 2 -1.13 11.89 5.22
N THR A 3 0.12 12.31 5.41
CA THR A 3 1.30 11.50 5.06
C THR A 3 2.29 11.51 6.21
N LEU A 4 2.75 10.33 6.60
CA LEU A 4 3.80 10.12 7.61
C LEU A 4 4.97 9.42 6.94
N MET A 5 6.18 9.95 7.16
CA MET A 5 7.42 9.36 6.66
C MET A 5 8.25 8.89 7.85
N LEU A 6 8.54 7.59 7.91
CA LEU A 6 9.35 6.99 8.95
C LEU A 6 10.70 6.56 8.36
N PRO A 7 11.82 7.20 8.74
CA PRO A 7 13.13 6.74 8.32
C PRO A 7 13.48 5.42 9.01
N PHE A 8 14.20 4.54 8.33
CA PHE A 8 14.78 3.34 8.91
C PHE A 8 16.14 3.03 8.28
N ARG A 9 16.92 2.19 8.95
CA ARG A 9 18.18 1.66 8.40
C ARG A 9 18.14 0.14 8.43
N ALA A 10 18.39 -0.49 7.29
CA ALA A 10 18.44 -1.94 7.17
C ALA A 10 19.56 -2.33 6.21
N ARG A 11 20.28 -3.43 6.50
CA ARG A 11 21.40 -3.92 5.67
C ARG A 11 22.43 -2.83 5.31
N GLY A 12 22.72 -1.92 6.26
CA GLY A 12 23.66 -0.83 6.08
C GLY A 12 23.18 0.32 5.18
N ARG A 13 21.92 0.32 4.74
CA ARG A 13 21.34 1.34 3.87
C ARG A 13 20.16 2.03 4.56
N ASP A 14 19.99 3.30 4.24
CA ASP A 14 18.86 4.08 4.72
C ASP A 14 17.65 3.88 3.80
N GLY A 15 16.47 3.81 4.39
CA GLY A 15 15.19 3.68 3.71
C GLY A 15 14.12 4.51 4.39
N ARG A 16 12.94 4.57 3.78
CA ARG A 16 11.78 5.28 4.29
C ARG A 16 10.54 4.43 4.14
N ILE A 17 9.71 4.41 5.18
CA ILE A 17 8.34 3.92 5.09
C ILE A 17 7.46 5.14 4.87
N VAL A 18 6.74 5.17 3.75
CA VAL A 18 5.78 6.21 3.42
C VAL A 18 4.39 5.69 3.72
N ILE A 19 3.74 6.29 4.71
CA ILE A 19 2.39 5.95 5.13
C ILE A 19 1.45 7.06 4.63
N LYS A 20 0.50 6.69 3.78
CA LYS A 20 -0.53 7.58 3.24
C LYS A 20 -1.88 7.19 3.84
N VAL A 21 -2.56 8.16 4.45
CA VAL A 21 -3.92 7.99 4.97
C VAL A 21 -4.88 8.86 4.15
N ARG A 22 -5.90 8.23 3.58
CA ARG A 22 -6.93 8.88 2.77
C ARG A 22 -8.30 8.29 3.06
N ALA A 23 -9.35 9.03 2.71
CA ALA A 23 -10.68 8.47 2.62
C ALA A 23 -10.71 7.42 1.49
N ASN A 24 -11.50 6.38 1.67
CA ASN A 24 -11.66 5.33 0.68
C ASN A 24 -12.65 5.75 -0.40
N ASP A 25 -12.14 6.40 -1.45
CA ASP A 25 -12.98 6.88 -2.55
C ASP A 25 -13.38 5.74 -3.51
N ASP A 26 -12.58 4.68 -3.56
CA ASP A 26 -12.83 3.48 -4.37
C ASP A 26 -12.53 2.20 -3.56
N PRO A 27 -13.55 1.67 -2.85
CA PRO A 27 -13.43 0.44 -2.10
C PRO A 27 -13.06 -0.79 -2.95
N TYR A 28 -13.35 -0.80 -4.26
CA TYR A 28 -13.01 -1.91 -5.14
C TYR A 28 -11.51 -1.98 -5.44
N ALA A 29 -10.83 -0.83 -5.51
CA ALA A 29 -9.38 -0.78 -5.72
C ALA A 29 -8.55 -1.31 -4.55
N THR A 30 -9.16 -1.46 -3.36
CA THR A 30 -8.46 -1.87 -2.14
C THR A 30 -8.35 -3.39 -1.95
N GLY A 31 -9.15 -4.18 -2.68
CA GLY A 31 -9.06 -5.65 -2.69
C GLY A 31 -9.53 -6.37 -1.43
N HIS A 32 -10.24 -5.69 -0.51
CA HIS A 32 -10.74 -6.28 0.75
C HIS A 32 -11.80 -7.38 0.51
N ASP A 33 -12.51 -7.32 -0.61
CA ASP A 33 -13.45 -8.34 -1.09
C ASP A 33 -12.80 -9.70 -1.34
N ARG A 34 -11.49 -9.72 -1.62
CA ARG A 34 -10.75 -10.97 -1.84
C ARG A 34 -10.49 -11.76 -0.56
N VAL A 35 -10.59 -11.11 0.60
CA VAL A 35 -10.26 -11.70 1.92
C VAL A 35 -11.48 -11.79 2.83
N ALA A 36 -12.47 -10.90 2.69
CA ALA A 36 -13.69 -10.92 3.48
C ALA A 36 -14.89 -11.44 2.67
N LYS A 37 -15.52 -12.53 3.14
CA LYS A 37 -16.80 -12.99 2.58
C LYS A 37 -17.91 -11.98 2.89
N ASN A 38 -18.77 -11.71 1.91
CA ASN A 38 -19.88 -10.75 2.00
C ASN A 38 -19.43 -9.32 2.31
N PHE A 39 -18.28 -8.92 1.76
CA PHE A 39 -17.79 -7.55 1.92
C PHE A 39 -18.72 -6.54 1.22
N ASP A 40 -19.28 -5.60 1.99
CA ASP A 40 -20.07 -4.50 1.47
C ASP A 40 -19.14 -3.32 1.11
N HIS A 41 -18.90 -3.15 -0.18
CA HIS A 41 -18.04 -2.09 -0.70
C HIS A 41 -18.60 -0.69 -0.42
N GLU A 42 -19.92 -0.51 -0.54
CA GLU A 42 -20.52 0.82 -0.41
C GLU A 42 -20.53 1.28 1.05
N ALA A 43 -20.73 0.34 2.00
CA ALA A 43 -20.53 0.62 3.41
C ALA A 43 -19.08 1.03 3.73
N PHE A 44 -18.10 0.61 2.93
CA PHE A 44 -16.69 0.90 3.15
C PHE A 44 -16.18 2.15 2.41
N ARG A 45 -17.06 2.84 1.67
CA ARG A 45 -16.76 4.12 1.02
C ARG A 45 -16.60 5.22 2.08
N GLY A 46 -15.58 6.07 1.93
CA GLY A 46 -15.29 7.16 2.86
C GLY A 46 -14.60 6.74 4.17
N PHE A 47 -14.49 5.44 4.46
CA PHE A 47 -13.70 4.96 5.59
C PHE A 47 -12.21 5.28 5.41
N PRO A 48 -11.46 5.53 6.50
CA PRO A 48 -10.04 5.80 6.39
C PRO A 48 -9.28 4.54 5.95
N VAL A 49 -8.52 4.65 4.86
CA VAL A 49 -7.61 3.62 4.36
C VAL A 49 -6.18 4.09 4.57
N LEU A 50 -5.35 3.16 5.08
CA LEU A 50 -3.93 3.33 5.28
C LEU A 50 -3.17 2.51 4.24
N THR A 51 -2.31 3.16 3.47
CA THR A 51 -1.36 2.51 2.56
C THR A 51 0.05 2.77 3.05
N ALA A 52 0.86 1.72 3.20
CA ALA A 52 2.26 1.82 3.58
C ALA A 52 3.14 1.28 2.44
N GLU A 53 4.09 2.10 1.99
CA GLU A 53 5.05 1.77 0.94
C GLU A 53 6.47 1.85 1.51
N VAL A 54 7.36 0.97 1.07
CA VAL A 54 8.77 0.97 1.47
C VAL A 54 9.60 1.53 0.31
N GLU A 55 10.22 2.68 0.53
CA GLU A 55 11.24 3.24 -0.33
C GLU A 55 12.61 2.81 0.22
N PHE A 56 13.26 1.87 -0.46
CA PHE A 56 14.58 1.37 -0.09
C PHE A 56 15.53 1.52 -1.26
N GLY A 57 16.61 2.27 -1.06
CA GLY A 57 17.65 2.48 -2.08
C GLY A 57 18.48 1.22 -2.29
N GLY A 58 17.92 0.24 -3.00
CA GLY A 58 18.58 -1.04 -3.26
C GLY A 58 17.61 -2.08 -3.78
N GLU A 59 17.80 -2.46 -5.04
CA GLU A 59 17.22 -3.60 -5.77
C GLU A 59 15.99 -4.28 -5.17
N GLY A 60 14.88 -4.10 -5.89
CA GLY A 60 13.68 -4.89 -5.76
C GLY A 60 12.44 -4.09 -6.11
N ARG A 61 12.21 -3.82 -7.41
CA ARG A 61 10.89 -3.40 -7.89
C ARG A 61 9.95 -4.61 -7.73
N PRO A 62 8.94 -4.61 -6.85
CA PRO A 62 7.95 -5.67 -6.84
C PRO A 62 6.99 -5.38 -7.99
N GLY A 63 7.29 -5.87 -9.19
CA GLY A 63 6.42 -5.63 -10.35
C GLY A 63 7.00 -5.90 -11.73
N GLY A 64 7.98 -6.81 -11.87
CA GLY A 64 8.37 -7.32 -13.18
C GLY A 64 7.45 -8.48 -13.57
N SER A 65 6.56 -8.26 -14.54
CA SER A 65 5.82 -9.33 -15.22
C SER A 65 6.79 -10.42 -15.69
N PRO A 66 6.43 -11.72 -15.63
CA PRO A 66 7.25 -12.76 -16.23
C PRO A 66 7.16 -12.59 -17.75
N GLY A 67 8.20 -11.99 -18.33
CA GLY A 67 8.44 -12.01 -19.76
C GLY A 67 8.66 -13.46 -20.18
N SER A 68 7.78 -13.91 -21.06
CA SER A 68 7.86 -15.14 -21.86
C SER A 68 9.25 -15.35 -22.46
N SER A 69 9.77 -16.56 -22.30
CA SER A 69 10.75 -17.19 -23.20
C SER A 69 10.16 -18.49 -23.69
#